data_AF-A0A1F8X8B4-F1
#
_entry.id   AF-A0A1F8X8B4-F1
#
_cell.length_a   1.000
_cell.length_b   1.000
_cell.length_c   1.000
_cell.angle_alpha   90.00
_cell.angle_beta   90.00
_cell.angle_gamma   90.00
#
_symmetry.space_group_name_H-M   'P 1'
#
loop_
_entity.id
_entity.type
_entity.pdbx_description
1 polymer ?
#
loop_
_entity_poly.entity_id
_entity_poly.type
_entity_poly.pdbx_seq_one_letter_code
_entity_poly.pdbx_strand_id
1 'polypeptide(L)'
;MTGEKRQWKERTPEEIEIIKEKAEKRRKKNFSIITNHIDSVCIIPADKPASARYALVQMIFVADRMITTLKRQVGFVLPFDTARQVLGNLDEFIESIWAYVIKTSPHLYSFDKRRWRELNDPMDIKLKLVEGRNFVAVILPRSEEIGQLAVAAKILENHILYVRSTGPFDKIEESISAYRSIIEDFDEFLTGLSEKIGVEYDSPIKKLINQGAMEHGQESGETSWPPLTNDATSANQEATGEKNDKKKRKT
;
A
#
# COMPACT_ATOMS: atom_id res chain seq x y z
N MET A 1 29.30 -22.57 7.30
CA MET A 1 29.08 -21.41 6.42
C MET A 1 28.72 -21.92 5.03
N THR A 2 27.43 -22.08 4.75
CA THR A 2 26.93 -22.44 3.41
C THR A 2 26.20 -21.22 2.86
N GLY A 3 26.92 -20.44 2.04
CA GLY A 3 26.36 -19.29 1.35
C GLY A 3 25.51 -19.77 0.17
N GLU A 4 24.20 -19.87 0.37
CA GLU A 4 23.27 -19.99 -0.74
C GLU A 4 23.16 -18.63 -1.43
N LYS A 5 23.88 -18.49 -2.54
CA LYS A 5 23.71 -17.39 -3.49
C LYS A 5 22.27 -17.46 -4.01
N ARG A 6 21.45 -16.43 -3.71
CA ARG A 6 20.15 -16.19 -4.35
C ARG A 6 20.34 -16.24 -5.87
N GLN A 7 19.94 -17.34 -6.49
CA GLN A 7 19.90 -17.45 -7.95
C GLN A 7 18.74 -16.58 -8.44
N TRP A 8 19.06 -15.49 -9.13
CA TRP A 8 18.09 -14.75 -9.91
C TRP A 8 17.65 -15.66 -11.06
N LYS A 9 16.43 -16.19 -11.01
CA LYS A 9 15.83 -16.87 -12.16
C LYS A 9 15.70 -15.86 -13.30
N GLU A 10 16.58 -15.94 -14.29
CA GLU A 10 16.43 -15.22 -15.55
C GLU A 10 15.16 -15.72 -16.22
N ARG A 11 14.23 -14.80 -16.49
CA ARG A 11 12.96 -15.13 -17.15
C ARG A 11 13.22 -15.44 -18.60
N THR A 12 12.55 -16.46 -19.13
CA THR A 12 12.68 -16.79 -20.55
C THR A 12 12.06 -15.70 -21.43
N PRO A 13 12.49 -15.56 -22.71
CA PRO A 13 11.87 -14.63 -23.65
C PRO A 13 10.34 -14.81 -23.76
N GLU A 14 9.86 -16.06 -23.71
CA GLU A 14 8.44 -16.41 -23.73
C GLU A 14 7.70 -15.92 -22.47
N GLU A 15 8.29 -16.08 -21.29
CA GLU A 15 7.73 -15.55 -20.05
C GLU A 15 7.63 -14.02 -20.10
N ILE A 16 8.65 -13.35 -20.65
CA ILE A 16 8.67 -11.90 -20.84
C ILE A 16 7.55 -11.45 -21.78
N GLU A 17 7.30 -12.19 -22.86
CA GLU A 17 6.23 -11.91 -23.80
C GLU A 17 4.84 -12.06 -23.16
N ILE A 18 4.61 -13.14 -22.40
CA ILE A 18 3.37 -13.35 -21.63
C ILE A 18 3.14 -12.20 -20.63
N ILE A 19 4.20 -11.72 -19.97
CA ILE A 19 4.10 -10.59 -19.03
C ILE A 19 3.74 -9.30 -19.76
N LYS A 20 4.35 -9.05 -20.93
CA LYS A 20 4.05 -7.88 -21.77
C LYS A 20 2.60 -7.90 -22.25
N GLU A 21 2.11 -9.03 -22.72
CA GLU A 21 0.73 -9.19 -23.18
C GLU A 21 -0.27 -8.99 -22.03
N LYS A 22 0.00 -9.57 -20.85
CA LYS A 22 -0.83 -9.34 -19.64
C LYS A 22 -0.83 -7.87 -19.22
N ALA A 23 0.32 -7.19 -19.29
CA ALA A 23 0.42 -5.77 -18.98
C ALA A 23 -0.36 -4.91 -20.00
N GLU A 24 -0.27 -5.23 -21.30
CA GLU A 24 -1.01 -4.53 -22.35
C GLU A 24 -2.53 -4.72 -22.20
N LYS A 25 -2.99 -5.94 -21.93
CA LYS A 25 -4.40 -6.24 -21.68
C LYS A 25 -4.94 -5.46 -20.47
N ARG A 26 -4.15 -5.36 -19.39
CA ARG A 26 -4.49 -4.52 -18.22
C ARG A 26 -4.56 -3.05 -18.58
N ARG A 27 -3.58 -2.54 -19.33
CA ARG A 27 -3.59 -1.15 -19.82
C ARG A 27 -4.85 -0.86 -20.63
N LYS A 28 -5.17 -1.69 -21.64
CA LYS A 28 -6.39 -1.53 -22.46
C LYS A 28 -7.67 -1.49 -21.61
N LYS A 29 -7.78 -2.39 -20.62
CA LYS A 29 -8.89 -2.40 -19.67
C LYS A 29 -8.95 -1.10 -18.85
N ASN A 30 -7.83 -0.68 -18.28
CA ASN A 30 -7.73 0.54 -17.47
C ASN A 30 -8.10 1.79 -18.28
N PHE A 31 -7.60 1.88 -19.51
CA PHE A 31 -7.97 2.94 -20.46
C PHE A 31 -9.47 3.01 -20.68
N SER A 32 -10.10 1.87 -21.00
CA SER A 32 -11.55 1.82 -21.23
C SER A 32 -12.35 2.27 -20.01
N ILE A 33 -11.92 1.92 -18.79
CA ILE A 33 -12.59 2.34 -17.56
C ILE A 33 -12.49 3.86 -17.39
N ILE A 34 -11.30 4.42 -17.59
CA ILE A 34 -11.04 5.86 -17.47
C ILE A 34 -11.85 6.65 -18.49
N THR A 35 -11.86 6.23 -19.76
CA THR A 35 -12.63 6.90 -20.82
C THR A 35 -14.13 6.90 -20.58
N ASN A 36 -14.65 5.84 -19.95
CA ASN A 36 -16.09 5.69 -19.74
C ASN A 36 -16.59 6.31 -18.42
N HIS A 37 -15.70 6.57 -17.46
CA HIS A 37 -16.07 6.99 -16.10
C HIS A 37 -15.14 8.07 -15.52
N ILE A 38 -14.76 9.05 -16.35
CA ILE A 38 -13.70 10.05 -16.10
C ILE A 38 -13.73 10.62 -14.67
N ASP A 39 -14.87 11.16 -14.25
CA ASP A 39 -14.99 11.90 -12.98
C ASP A 39 -15.06 10.98 -11.75
N SER A 40 -15.38 9.71 -11.95
CA SER A 40 -15.64 8.76 -10.87
C SER A 40 -14.51 7.76 -10.66
N VAL A 41 -13.49 7.73 -11.53
CA VAL A 41 -12.38 6.79 -11.42
C VAL A 41 -11.26 7.37 -10.57
N CYS A 42 -10.85 6.67 -9.53
CA CYS A 42 -9.65 6.97 -8.74
C CYS A 42 -8.47 6.12 -9.22
N ILE A 43 -7.31 6.75 -9.38
CA ILE A 43 -6.08 6.06 -9.72
C ILE A 43 -5.15 6.07 -8.50
N ILE A 44 -4.81 4.89 -8.01
CA ILE A 44 -3.83 4.74 -6.94
C ILE A 44 -2.56 4.09 -7.53
N PRO A 45 -1.42 4.80 -7.50
CA PRO A 45 -0.17 4.27 -7.99
C PRO A 45 0.44 3.26 -7.00
N ALA A 46 -0.05 2.02 -7.02
CA ALA A 46 0.54 0.95 -6.22
C ALA A 46 1.79 0.36 -6.89
N ASP A 47 2.90 0.34 -6.16
CA ASP A 47 4.04 -0.51 -6.50
C ASP A 47 3.67 -1.99 -6.34
N LYS A 48 4.52 -2.88 -6.87
CA LYS A 48 4.35 -4.35 -6.97
C LYS A 48 3.51 -5.02 -5.86
N PRO A 49 2.88 -6.19 -6.14
CA PRO A 49 1.95 -6.88 -5.24
C PRO A 49 2.43 -7.18 -3.81
N ALA A 50 3.74 -7.12 -3.55
CA ALA A 50 4.35 -7.39 -2.26
C ALA A 50 4.51 -6.15 -1.36
N SER A 51 4.05 -4.96 -1.79
CA SER A 51 4.18 -3.74 -1.01
C SER A 51 2.99 -3.50 -0.07
N ALA A 52 3.22 -2.92 1.10
CA ALA A 52 2.14 -2.49 2.01
C ALA A 52 1.18 -1.48 1.34
N ARG A 53 1.65 -0.72 0.35
CA ARG A 53 0.82 0.15 -0.50
C ARG A 53 -0.22 -0.64 -1.27
N TYR A 54 0.19 -1.75 -1.87
CA TYR A 54 -0.69 -2.65 -2.57
C TYR A 54 -1.74 -3.29 -1.64
N ALA A 55 -1.41 -3.54 -0.37
CA ALA A 55 -2.36 -4.06 0.60
C ALA A 55 -3.56 -3.12 0.81
N LEU A 56 -3.33 -1.83 1.10
CA LEU A 56 -4.42 -0.86 1.29
C LEU A 56 -5.32 -0.76 0.04
N VAL A 57 -4.71 -0.72 -1.14
CA VAL A 57 -5.45 -0.71 -2.42
C VAL A 57 -6.31 -1.95 -2.59
N GLN A 58 -5.77 -3.14 -2.28
CA GLN A 58 -6.55 -4.39 -2.32
C GLN A 58 -7.71 -4.36 -1.32
N MET A 59 -7.48 -3.86 -0.12
CA MET A 59 -8.50 -3.72 0.91
C MET A 59 -9.63 -2.79 0.46
N ILE A 60 -9.33 -1.68 -0.22
CA ILE A 60 -10.36 -0.80 -0.80
C ILE A 60 -11.20 -1.53 -1.86
N PHE A 61 -10.58 -2.35 -2.73
CA PHE A 61 -11.33 -3.17 -3.70
C PHE A 61 -12.19 -4.25 -3.05
N VAL A 62 -11.78 -4.78 -1.90
CA VAL A 62 -12.56 -5.74 -1.12
C VAL A 62 -13.72 -5.01 -0.45
N ALA A 63 -13.45 -3.88 0.20
CA ALA A 63 -14.45 -3.02 0.82
C ALA A 63 -15.56 -2.65 -0.17
N ASP A 64 -15.21 -2.20 -1.38
CA ASP A 64 -16.20 -1.84 -2.42
C ASP A 64 -17.15 -3.00 -2.75
N ARG A 65 -16.60 -4.21 -2.87
CA ARG A 65 -17.39 -5.41 -3.10
C ARG A 65 -18.27 -5.75 -1.91
N MET A 66 -17.71 -5.75 -0.70
CA MET A 66 -18.43 -6.11 0.52
C MET A 66 -19.54 -5.12 0.87
N ILE A 67 -19.28 -3.82 0.75
CA ILE A 67 -20.30 -2.77 0.96
C ILE A 67 -21.39 -2.86 -0.10
N THR A 68 -21.05 -3.16 -1.35
CA THR A 68 -22.06 -3.43 -2.39
C THR A 68 -22.90 -4.65 -2.02
N THR A 69 -22.29 -5.73 -1.54
CA THR A 69 -23.00 -6.94 -1.09
C THR A 69 -23.90 -6.66 0.10
N LEU A 70 -23.40 -5.95 1.11
CA LEU A 70 -24.16 -5.48 2.26
C LEU A 70 -25.41 -4.73 1.80
N LYS A 71 -25.24 -3.67 0.98
CA LYS A 71 -26.36 -2.85 0.49
C LYS A 71 -27.40 -3.66 -0.32
N ARG A 72 -27.01 -4.75 -0.98
CA ARG A 72 -27.92 -5.66 -1.70
C ARG A 72 -28.66 -6.65 -0.79
N GLN A 73 -28.03 -7.08 0.30
CA GLN A 73 -28.60 -8.06 1.24
C GLN A 73 -29.52 -7.42 2.28
N VAL A 74 -29.38 -6.13 2.53
CA VAL A 74 -30.20 -5.38 3.49
C VAL A 74 -31.68 -5.44 3.14
N GLY A 75 -32.51 -5.74 4.14
CA GLY A 75 -33.96 -5.85 4.00
C GLY A 75 -34.45 -7.19 3.46
N PHE A 76 -33.55 -8.05 2.97
CA PHE A 76 -33.86 -9.41 2.51
C PHE A 76 -33.24 -10.48 3.40
N VAL A 77 -31.91 -10.39 3.59
CA VAL A 77 -31.11 -11.36 4.34
C VAL A 77 -30.57 -10.74 5.63
N LEU A 78 -30.23 -9.45 5.60
CA LEU A 78 -29.66 -8.72 6.73
C LEU A 78 -30.64 -7.67 7.28
N PRO A 79 -30.76 -7.55 8.62
CA PRO A 79 -31.53 -6.48 9.25
C PRO A 79 -30.97 -5.09 8.91
N PHE A 80 -31.86 -4.10 8.81
CA PHE A 80 -31.47 -2.71 8.58
C PHE A 80 -30.56 -2.14 9.67
N ASP A 81 -30.81 -2.49 10.93
CA ASP A 81 -30.00 -1.98 12.06
C ASP A 81 -28.56 -2.49 12.00
N THR A 82 -28.35 -3.74 11.60
CA THR A 82 -27.01 -4.30 11.39
C THR A 82 -26.26 -3.52 10.32
N ALA A 83 -26.91 -3.23 9.19
CA ALA A 83 -26.26 -2.47 8.12
C ALA A 83 -26.04 -1.00 8.49
N ARG A 84 -26.97 -0.38 9.23
CA ARG A 84 -26.78 0.98 9.76
C ARG A 84 -25.56 1.03 10.68
N GLN A 85 -25.41 0.06 11.58
CA GLN A 85 -24.25 -0.03 12.46
C GLN A 85 -22.95 -0.19 11.65
N VAL A 86 -22.94 -1.09 10.68
CA VAL A 86 -21.74 -1.35 9.85
C VAL A 86 -21.34 -0.12 9.02
N LEU A 87 -22.31 0.58 8.41
CA LEU A 87 -22.05 1.80 7.66
C LEU A 87 -21.63 2.95 8.59
N GLY A 88 -22.18 3.03 9.81
CA GLY A 88 -21.73 3.98 10.83
C GLY A 88 -20.26 3.75 11.21
N ASN A 89 -19.86 2.50 11.46
CA ASN A 89 -18.46 2.15 11.74
C ASN A 89 -17.54 2.49 10.55
N LEU A 90 -18.01 2.32 9.31
CA LEU A 90 -17.26 2.73 8.12
C LEU A 90 -17.08 4.25 8.07
N ASP A 91 -18.13 5.01 8.35
CA ASP A 91 -18.06 6.47 8.40
C ASP A 91 -17.09 6.94 9.50
N GLU A 92 -17.13 6.34 10.69
CA GLU A 92 -16.16 6.63 11.77
C GLU A 92 -14.71 6.35 11.35
N PHE A 93 -14.48 5.23 10.66
CA PHE A 93 -13.18 4.90 10.10
C PHE A 93 -12.72 5.92 9.04
N ILE A 94 -13.64 6.36 8.17
CA ILE A 94 -13.37 7.42 7.19
C ILE A 94 -13.00 8.74 7.89
N GLU A 95 -13.71 9.13 8.95
CA GLU A 95 -13.37 10.33 9.72
C GLU A 95 -11.95 10.24 10.31
N SER A 96 -11.59 9.08 10.88
CA SER A 96 -10.26 8.84 11.44
C SER A 96 -9.16 8.99 10.37
N ILE A 97 -9.33 8.38 9.19
CA ILE A 97 -8.38 8.54 8.09
C ILE A 97 -8.29 10.00 7.65
N TRP A 98 -9.43 10.69 7.51
CA TRP A 98 -9.43 12.07 7.03
C TRP A 98 -8.82 13.04 8.04
N ALA A 99 -8.92 12.76 9.35
CA ALA A 99 -8.18 13.49 10.36
C ALA A 99 -6.66 13.37 10.13
N TYR A 100 -6.18 12.19 9.76
CA TYR A 100 -4.77 11.99 9.40
C TYR A 100 -4.39 12.66 8.06
N VAL A 101 -5.27 12.63 7.05
CA VAL A 101 -5.10 13.38 5.80
C VAL A 101 -4.95 14.88 6.09
N ILE A 102 -5.79 15.44 6.95
CA ILE A 102 -5.72 16.86 7.34
C ILE A 102 -4.43 17.17 8.10
N LYS A 103 -4.00 16.27 9.01
CA LYS A 103 -2.70 16.41 9.71
C LYS A 103 -1.53 16.48 8.73
N THR A 104 -1.54 15.64 7.69
CA THR A 104 -0.46 15.55 6.68
C THR A 104 -0.57 16.58 5.57
N SER A 105 -1.77 17.09 5.30
CA SER A 105 -2.09 18.08 4.26
C SER A 105 -3.02 19.17 4.81
N PRO A 106 -2.51 20.12 5.62
CA PRO A 106 -3.35 21.10 6.35
C PRO A 106 -4.22 22.00 5.48
N HIS A 107 -3.85 22.21 4.21
CA HIS A 107 -4.66 22.96 3.25
C HIS A 107 -6.03 22.31 2.95
N LEU A 108 -6.22 21.05 3.33
CA LEU A 108 -7.48 20.32 3.21
C LEU A 108 -8.38 20.44 4.46
N TYR A 109 -8.01 21.23 5.47
CA TYR A 109 -8.77 21.35 6.73
C TYR A 109 -10.25 21.70 6.51
N SER A 110 -10.56 22.61 5.57
CA SER A 110 -11.93 23.01 5.24
C SER A 110 -12.56 22.21 4.10
N PHE A 111 -11.88 21.18 3.61
CA PHE A 111 -12.37 20.38 2.48
C PHE A 111 -13.43 19.38 2.95
N ASP A 112 -14.59 19.39 2.28
CA ASP A 112 -15.61 18.36 2.49
C ASP A 112 -15.22 17.09 1.74
N LYS A 113 -14.82 16.05 2.49
CA LYS A 113 -14.48 14.73 1.94
C LYS A 113 -15.56 14.13 1.03
N ARG A 114 -16.85 14.46 1.21
CA ARG A 114 -17.92 14.00 0.30
C ARG A 114 -17.75 14.51 -1.13
N ARG A 115 -17.01 15.61 -1.31
CA ARG A 115 -16.65 16.19 -2.61
C ARG A 115 -15.35 15.62 -3.17
N TRP A 116 -14.91 14.43 -2.73
CA TRP A 116 -13.64 13.78 -3.11
C TRP A 116 -13.30 13.81 -4.61
N ARG A 117 -14.30 13.86 -5.50
CA ARG A 117 -14.11 14.00 -6.95
C ARG A 117 -13.31 15.26 -7.33
N GLU A 118 -13.36 16.31 -6.53
CA GLU A 118 -12.62 17.57 -6.74
C GLU A 118 -11.12 17.45 -6.42
N LEU A 119 -10.74 16.48 -5.59
CA LEU A 119 -9.34 16.15 -5.31
C LEU A 119 -8.82 15.01 -6.19
N ASN A 120 -9.67 14.49 -7.08
CA ASN A 120 -9.30 13.44 -8.01
C ASN A 120 -8.51 14.02 -9.20
N ASP A 121 -7.75 13.17 -9.89
CA ASP A 121 -6.95 13.63 -11.01
C ASP A 121 -7.84 14.04 -12.21
N PRO A 122 -7.47 15.09 -12.95
CA PRO A 122 -8.06 15.35 -14.25
C PRO A 122 -7.71 14.25 -15.24
N MET A 123 -8.47 14.21 -16.34
CA MET A 123 -8.41 13.15 -17.35
C MET A 123 -7.01 12.96 -17.94
N ASP A 124 -6.33 14.06 -18.27
CA ASP A 124 -5.01 14.03 -18.90
C ASP A 124 -3.95 13.40 -17.97
N ILE A 125 -4.02 13.70 -16.67
CA ILE A 125 -3.13 13.10 -15.66
C ILE A 125 -3.45 11.61 -15.51
N LYS A 126 -4.73 11.23 -15.51
CA LYS A 126 -5.14 9.81 -15.41
C LYS A 126 -4.60 8.97 -16.56
N LEU A 127 -4.70 9.47 -17.79
CA LEU A 127 -4.19 8.79 -18.98
C LEU A 127 -2.66 8.66 -18.93
N LYS A 128 -1.95 9.75 -18.57
CA LYS A 128 -0.49 9.72 -18.40
C LYS A 128 -0.03 8.70 -17.36
N LEU A 129 -0.76 8.55 -16.26
CA LEU A 129 -0.43 7.56 -15.23
C LEU A 129 -0.54 6.12 -15.74
N VAL A 130 -1.59 5.81 -16.50
CA VAL A 130 -1.79 4.46 -17.08
C VAL A 130 -0.80 4.16 -18.22
N GLU A 131 -0.43 5.17 -19.01
CA GLU A 131 0.59 5.04 -20.06
C GLU A 131 1.99 4.84 -19.48
N GLY A 132 2.36 5.69 -18.51
CA GLY A 132 3.72 5.76 -17.98
C GLY A 132 4.08 4.70 -16.96
N ARG A 133 3.11 3.95 -16.40
CA ARG A 133 3.35 2.97 -15.34
C ARG A 133 2.83 1.59 -15.69
N ASN A 134 3.65 0.57 -15.45
CA ASN A 134 3.28 -0.83 -15.68
C ASN A 134 2.26 -1.36 -14.65
N PHE A 135 2.17 -0.73 -13.47
CA PHE A 135 1.26 -1.10 -12.40
C PHE A 135 0.53 0.14 -11.90
N VAL A 136 -0.77 0.16 -12.15
CA VAL A 136 -1.70 1.20 -11.72
C VAL A 136 -2.99 0.52 -11.32
N ALA A 137 -3.46 0.81 -10.12
CA ALA A 137 -4.77 0.37 -9.68
C ALA A 137 -5.81 1.42 -10.06
N VAL A 138 -6.77 0.99 -10.88
CA VAL A 138 -7.90 1.82 -11.32
C VAL A 138 -9.12 1.38 -10.52
N ILE A 139 -9.57 2.23 -9.62
CA ILE A 139 -10.73 2.00 -8.75
C ILE A 139 -11.89 2.80 -9.32
N LEU A 140 -13.01 2.13 -9.58
CA LEU A 140 -14.30 2.77 -9.87
C LEU A 140 -15.19 2.53 -8.64
N PRO A 141 -15.21 3.46 -7.67
CA PRO A 141 -15.99 3.31 -6.44
C PRO A 141 -17.47 3.18 -6.78
N ARG A 142 -18.14 2.18 -6.21
CA ARG A 142 -19.60 2.00 -6.35
C ARG A 142 -20.38 2.74 -5.28
N SER A 143 -19.69 3.30 -4.30
CA SER A 143 -20.29 4.06 -3.22
C SER A 143 -19.41 5.25 -2.81
N GLU A 144 -20.03 6.27 -2.22
CA GLU A 144 -19.35 7.52 -1.83
C GLU A 144 -18.30 7.28 -0.74
N GLU A 145 -18.55 6.33 0.16
CA GLU A 145 -17.65 5.94 1.24
C GLU A 145 -16.33 5.39 0.67
N ILE A 146 -16.42 4.57 -0.37
CA ILE A 146 -15.25 3.99 -1.06
C ILE A 146 -14.50 5.07 -1.84
N GLY A 147 -15.19 6.02 -2.44
CA GLY A 147 -14.57 7.16 -3.13
C GLY A 147 -13.73 8.01 -2.18
N GLN A 148 -14.28 8.29 -1.00
CA GLN A 148 -13.60 9.00 0.09
C GLN A 148 -12.34 8.25 0.55
N LEU A 149 -12.44 6.93 0.77
CA LEU A 149 -11.29 6.10 1.14
C LEU A 149 -10.21 6.07 0.06
N ALA A 150 -10.60 5.92 -1.20
CA ALA A 150 -9.67 5.84 -2.32
C ALA A 150 -8.85 7.14 -2.50
N VAL A 151 -9.50 8.30 -2.40
CA VAL A 151 -8.81 9.59 -2.48
C VAL A 151 -7.94 9.83 -1.26
N ALA A 152 -8.42 9.51 -0.06
CA ALA A 152 -7.61 9.63 1.15
C ALA A 152 -6.35 8.77 1.08
N ALA A 153 -6.48 7.49 0.70
CA ALA A 153 -5.36 6.57 0.51
C ALA A 153 -4.33 7.13 -0.48
N LYS A 154 -4.79 7.67 -1.61
CA LYS A 154 -3.92 8.31 -2.61
C LYS A 154 -3.14 9.51 -2.03
N ILE A 155 -3.79 10.37 -1.26
CA ILE A 155 -3.14 11.53 -0.63
C ILE A 155 -2.08 11.06 0.37
N LEU A 156 -2.41 10.08 1.22
CA LEU A 156 -1.49 9.51 2.19
C LEU A 156 -0.29 8.81 1.53
N GLU A 157 -0.50 8.07 0.44
CA GLU A 157 0.59 7.45 -0.31
C GLU A 157 1.56 8.49 -0.89
N ASN A 158 1.02 9.58 -1.45
CA ASN A 158 1.83 10.70 -1.95
C ASN A 158 2.61 11.38 -0.83
N HIS A 159 1.99 11.55 0.35
CA HIS A 159 2.67 12.10 1.52
C HIS A 159 3.82 11.19 1.98
N ILE A 160 3.60 9.87 2.07
CA ILE A 160 4.64 8.91 2.43
C ILE A 160 5.80 8.92 1.42
N LEU A 161 5.49 9.02 0.12
CA LEU A 161 6.50 9.17 -0.92
C LEU A 161 7.34 10.43 -0.75
N TYR A 162 6.69 11.55 -0.44
CA TYR A 162 7.34 12.82 -0.19
C TYR A 162 8.24 12.78 1.05
N VAL A 163 7.73 12.25 2.17
CA VAL A 163 8.50 12.15 3.42
C VAL A 163 9.69 11.19 3.26
N ARG A 164 9.53 10.08 2.52
CA ARG A 164 10.65 9.17 2.23
C ARG A 164 11.75 9.78 1.36
N SER A 165 11.42 10.73 0.50
CA SER A 165 12.40 11.36 -0.40
C SER A 165 13.06 12.60 0.18
N THR A 166 12.40 13.29 1.12
CA THR A 166 12.84 14.60 1.60
C THR A 166 12.94 14.72 3.13
N GLY A 167 12.31 13.82 3.87
CA GLY A 167 12.17 13.91 5.31
C GLY A 167 13.33 13.28 6.10
N PRO A 168 13.56 13.74 7.36
CA PRO A 168 14.43 13.04 8.30
C PRO A 168 13.81 11.68 8.69
N PHE A 169 14.67 10.77 9.17
CA PHE A 169 14.28 9.40 9.51
C PHE A 169 13.12 9.32 10.51
N ASP A 170 13.13 10.16 11.55
CA ASP A 170 12.05 10.20 12.56
C ASP A 170 10.68 10.49 11.95
N LYS A 171 10.60 11.40 10.96
CA LYS A 171 9.34 11.70 10.25
C LYS A 171 8.90 10.56 9.35
N ILE A 172 9.87 9.84 8.76
CA ILE A 172 9.58 8.63 7.98
C ILE A 172 8.96 7.56 8.89
N GLU A 173 9.54 7.34 10.07
CA GLU A 173 9.04 6.39 11.06
C GLU A 173 7.64 6.76 11.56
N GLU A 174 7.40 8.02 11.93
CA GLU A 174 6.07 8.50 12.32
C GLU A 174 5.03 8.25 11.21
N SER A 175 5.38 8.60 9.98
CA SER A 175 4.47 8.48 8.83
C SER A 175 4.15 7.01 8.49
N ILE A 176 5.15 6.13 8.58
CA ILE A 176 4.97 4.69 8.33
C ILE A 176 4.15 4.06 9.45
N SER A 177 4.39 4.43 10.70
CA SER A 177 3.67 3.89 11.86
C SER A 177 2.19 4.24 11.79
N ALA A 178 1.85 5.49 11.51
CA ALA A 178 0.47 5.90 11.33
C ALA A 178 -0.21 5.21 10.12
N TYR A 179 0.51 5.06 9.00
CA TYR A 179 -0.03 4.33 7.84
C TYR A 179 -0.26 2.85 8.14
N ARG A 180 0.61 2.24 8.96
CA ARG A 180 0.46 0.86 9.42
C ARG A 180 -0.78 0.71 10.29
N SER A 181 -1.00 1.60 11.26
CA SER A 181 -2.21 1.58 12.10
C SER A 181 -3.48 1.70 11.25
N ILE A 182 -3.51 2.58 10.24
CA ILE A 182 -4.64 2.69 9.31
C ILE A 182 -4.93 1.37 8.59
N ILE A 183 -3.87 0.67 8.15
CA ILE A 183 -4.02 -0.64 7.49
C ILE A 183 -4.55 -1.69 8.47
N GLU A 184 -4.02 -1.74 9.69
CA GLU A 184 -4.45 -2.69 10.72
C GLU A 184 -5.92 -2.45 11.12
N ASP A 185 -6.30 -1.21 11.40
CA ASP A 185 -7.67 -0.81 11.73
C ASP A 185 -8.66 -1.16 10.59
N PHE A 186 -8.24 -0.96 9.34
CA PHE A 186 -9.09 -1.30 8.20
C PHE A 186 -9.27 -2.80 8.04
N ASP A 187 -8.22 -3.58 8.33
CA ASP A 187 -8.28 -5.05 8.22
C ASP A 187 -9.19 -5.64 9.29
N GLU A 188 -9.16 -5.07 10.50
CA GLU A 188 -10.10 -5.40 11.56
C GLU A 188 -11.54 -5.07 11.15
N PHE A 189 -11.77 -3.86 10.60
CA PHE A 189 -13.08 -3.48 10.06
C PHE A 189 -13.57 -4.47 8.99
N LEU A 190 -12.71 -4.81 8.02
CA LEU A 190 -13.08 -5.72 6.93
C LEU A 190 -13.31 -7.14 7.42
N THR A 191 -12.56 -7.60 8.42
CA THR A 191 -12.78 -8.89 9.07
C THR A 191 -14.16 -8.92 9.74
N GLY A 192 -14.48 -7.92 10.56
CA GLY A 192 -15.79 -7.81 11.21
C GLY A 192 -16.94 -7.66 10.21
N LEU A 193 -16.74 -6.95 9.10
CA LEU A 193 -17.70 -6.86 8.01
C LEU A 193 -17.92 -8.24 7.36
N SER A 194 -16.84 -8.95 7.05
CA SER A 194 -16.85 -10.27 6.40
C SER A 194 -17.71 -11.28 7.15
N GLU A 195 -17.55 -11.32 8.47
CA GLU A 195 -18.29 -12.21 9.38
C GLU A 195 -19.78 -11.87 9.38
N LYS A 196 -20.12 -10.57 9.42
CA LYS A 196 -21.51 -10.11 9.43
C LYS A 196 -22.26 -10.40 8.14
N ILE A 197 -21.59 -10.36 6.99
CA ILE A 197 -22.22 -10.55 5.67
C ILE A 197 -22.00 -11.96 5.08
N GLY A 198 -21.25 -12.82 5.76
CA GLY A 198 -20.96 -14.19 5.32
C GLY A 198 -20.13 -14.26 4.04
N VAL A 199 -19.18 -13.35 3.86
CA VAL A 199 -18.27 -13.34 2.70
C VAL A 199 -16.87 -13.68 3.16
N GLU A 200 -16.20 -14.60 2.47
CA GLU A 200 -14.81 -14.96 2.77
C GLU A 200 -13.87 -13.76 2.54
N TYR A 201 -13.11 -13.40 3.57
CA TYR A 201 -12.10 -12.36 3.51
C TYR A 201 -10.72 -12.89 3.87
N ASP A 202 -9.86 -12.88 2.87
CA ASP A 202 -8.45 -13.13 3.05
C ASP A 202 -7.69 -11.82 3.31
N SER A 203 -7.38 -11.55 4.58
CA SER A 203 -6.55 -10.42 4.98
C SER A 203 -5.23 -10.37 4.19
N PRO A 204 -4.97 -9.29 3.43
CA PRO A 204 -3.70 -9.07 2.77
C PRO A 204 -2.54 -8.95 3.78
N ILE A 205 -2.82 -8.47 5.00
CA ILE A 205 -1.83 -8.38 6.07
C ILE A 205 -1.39 -9.77 6.52
N LYS A 206 -2.34 -10.67 6.80
CA LYS A 206 -2.03 -12.06 7.17
C LYS A 206 -1.23 -12.77 6.08
N LYS A 207 -1.54 -12.51 4.80
CA LYS A 207 -0.76 -13.03 3.66
C LYS A 207 0.67 -12.50 3.66
N LEU A 208 0.87 -11.20 3.91
CA LEU A 208 2.21 -10.60 3.99
C LEU A 208 3.02 -11.14 5.17
N ILE A 209 2.39 -11.29 6.35
CA ILE A 209 3.03 -11.87 7.55
C ILE A 209 3.42 -13.33 7.30
N ASN A 210 2.51 -14.14 6.74
CA ASN A 210 2.78 -15.55 6.48
C ASN A 210 3.85 -15.76 5.39
N GLN A 211 3.92 -14.87 4.40
CA GLN A 211 4.98 -14.88 3.39
C GLN A 211 6.33 -14.46 3.98
N GLY A 212 6.35 -13.52 4.94
CA GLY A 212 7.56 -13.16 5.69
C GLY A 212 8.02 -14.26 6.65
N ALA A 213 7.10 -14.98 7.30
CA ALA A 213 7.39 -16.08 8.21
C ALA A 213 7.92 -17.33 7.50
N MET A 214 7.56 -17.57 6.23
CA MET A 214 8.14 -18.65 5.43
C MET A 214 9.57 -18.36 4.94
N GLU A 215 10.03 -17.10 4.92
CA GLU A 215 11.41 -16.75 4.58
C GLU A 215 12.37 -16.76 5.78
N HIS A 216 11.85 -16.71 7.01
CA HIS A 216 12.63 -16.84 8.23
C HIS A 216 11.95 -17.83 9.19
N GLY A 217 12.29 -19.11 9.02
CA GLY A 217 11.99 -20.12 10.02
C GLY A 217 12.73 -19.82 11.32
N GLN A 218 12.08 -19.14 12.25
CA GLN A 218 12.40 -19.20 13.66
C GLN A 218 11.15 -18.84 14.49
N GLU A 219 10.61 -19.85 15.17
CA GLU A 219 9.68 -19.66 16.28
C GLU A 219 10.39 -18.93 17.42
N SER A 220 9.93 -17.72 17.74
CA SER A 220 9.93 -17.20 19.10
C SER A 220 8.92 -16.07 19.18
N GLY A 221 8.12 -16.06 20.25
CA GLY A 221 7.15 -15.02 20.55
C GLY A 221 7.77 -13.61 20.59
N GLU A 222 6.89 -12.63 20.40
CA GLU A 222 7.13 -11.21 20.12
C GLU A 222 7.33 -10.87 18.64
N THR A 223 6.25 -10.31 18.08
CA THR A 223 6.12 -9.77 16.74
C THR A 223 7.21 -8.75 16.43
N SER A 224 8.21 -9.15 15.65
CA SER A 224 9.15 -8.22 15.01
C SER A 224 9.19 -8.49 13.50
N TRP A 225 8.91 -7.45 12.72
CA TRP A 225 9.33 -7.36 11.32
C TRP A 225 10.88 -7.43 11.27
N PRO A 226 11.49 -7.90 10.17
CA PRO A 226 12.92 -8.19 10.14
C PRO A 226 13.74 -6.97 10.57
N PRO A 227 14.68 -7.11 11.52
CA PRO A 227 15.51 -6.00 11.94
C PRO A 227 16.37 -5.57 10.76
N LEU A 228 16.36 -4.26 10.48
CA LEU A 228 17.40 -3.63 9.66
C LEU A 228 18.68 -3.72 10.47
N THR A 229 19.51 -4.73 10.21
CA THR A 229 20.84 -4.82 10.83
C THR A 229 21.66 -3.62 10.40
N ASN A 230 21.97 -2.76 11.38
CA ASN A 230 23.02 -1.78 11.33
C ASN A 230 24.37 -2.49 11.37
N ASP A 231 24.94 -2.85 10.22
CA ASP A 231 26.38 -3.10 10.11
C ASP A 231 27.04 -1.96 9.36
N ALA A 232 27.13 -0.84 10.06
CA ALA A 232 28.08 0.21 9.75
C ALA A 232 28.58 0.82 11.05
N THR A 233 29.45 0.12 11.79
CA THR A 233 30.65 0.78 12.34
C THR A 233 31.72 -0.19 12.87
N SER A 234 32.95 0.12 12.46
CA SER A 234 34.22 0.04 13.20
C SER A 234 34.77 -1.32 13.65
N ALA A 235 35.87 -1.72 12.99
CA ALA A 235 37.03 -2.24 13.69
C ALA A 235 38.28 -1.54 13.14
N ASN A 236 38.77 -0.56 13.90
CA ASN A 236 40.14 -0.07 13.85
C ASN A 236 40.77 -0.40 15.21
N GLN A 237 42.09 -0.60 15.22
CA GLN A 237 42.97 -1.12 16.30
C GLN A 237 43.14 -2.65 16.28
N GLU A 238 44.32 -3.24 16.37
CA GLU A 238 45.73 -2.79 16.32
C GLU A 238 46.54 -4.10 16.36
N ALA A 239 47.60 -4.26 15.56
CA ALA A 239 48.68 -5.20 15.85
C ALA A 239 49.92 -4.85 15.01
N THR A 240 50.75 -3.99 15.59
CA THR A 240 52.22 -4.11 15.69
C THR A 240 52.92 -5.22 14.89
N GLY A 241 54.02 -4.87 14.22
CA GLY A 241 55.16 -5.78 14.13
C GLY A 241 55.98 -5.76 12.85
N GLU A 242 57.06 -4.98 12.90
CA GLU A 242 58.37 -5.30 12.32
C GLU A 242 58.64 -5.24 10.80
N LYS A 243 59.59 -4.33 10.53
CA LYS A 243 60.86 -4.51 9.82
C LYS A 243 60.96 -4.05 8.36
N ASN A 244 61.81 -3.02 8.26
CA ASN A 244 62.93 -2.90 7.33
C ASN A 244 62.59 -2.58 5.86
N ASP A 245 63.32 -1.76 5.14
CA ASP A 245 64.51 -0.91 5.35
C ASP A 245 64.77 -0.32 3.95
N LYS A 246 65.50 0.82 3.87
CA LYS A 246 66.13 1.37 2.64
C LYS A 246 65.16 1.88 1.54
N LYS A 247 65.38 3.02 0.89
CA LYS A 247 66.61 3.79 0.65
C LYS A 247 66.25 5.09 -0.10
N LYS A 248 66.95 6.17 0.24
CA LYS A 248 67.53 7.20 -0.67
C LYS A 248 66.54 8.08 -1.47
N ARG A 249 66.55 9.39 -1.16
CA ARG A 249 67.25 10.49 -1.89
C ARG A 249 66.50 10.88 -3.17
N LYS A 250 66.33 12.14 -3.56
CA LYS A 250 66.87 13.44 -3.17
C LYS A 250 66.08 14.45 -4.03
N THR A 251 66.03 15.70 -3.56
CA THR A 251 65.83 16.95 -4.31
C THR A 251 64.52 17.13 -5.06
#